data_AF-A0A7V9K188-F1
#
_entry.id   AF-A0A7V9K188-F1
#
_cell.length_a   1.000
_cell.length_b   1.000
_cell.length_c   1.000
_cell.angle_alpha   90.00
_cell.angle_beta   90.00
_cell.angle_gamma   90.00
#
_symmetry.space_group_name_H-M   'P 1'
#
loop_
_entity.id
_entity.type
_entity.pdbx_description
1 polymer ?
#
loop_
_entity_poly.entity_id
_entity_poly.type
_entity_poly.pdbx_seq_one_letter_code
_entity_poly.pdbx_strand_id
1 'polypeptide(L)'
;MKKYLSLLPMLTILLFITACQKQDLQPNESLVSSSKQKKSLSLQEEKTNTFYGPQVHIGDGKGRSWIRITHTGKPEEIGIEMTADALNGLAMDDHVTWDLPLHQKAKAVTPFDHINVNWNPHGHPPEIFFSAPHFDFHFYMISEEERMSIPAWSPATDALFNNYPPPGYMPVDYSTPPGPDGSEPEMGKHWLPPPPTFLPFTKVMILGTYNGKFNFIEPMITLNYLQSKTNSSQPYSQPALFEHTGKYYPTIMNIYYENGKHYVSLSGFVIR
;
A
#
# COMPACT_ATOMS: atom_id res chain seq x y z
N MET A 1 44.75 35.01 46.22
CA MET A 1 43.86 35.08 47.40
C MET A 1 42.72 34.09 47.17
N LYS A 2 42.43 33.00 47.89
CA LYS A 2 42.85 32.26 49.10
C LYS A 2 42.86 30.77 48.65
N LYS A 3 43.93 29.97 48.76
CA LYS A 3 44.49 29.21 49.92
C LYS A 3 43.73 27.92 50.32
N TYR A 4 44.38 26.77 50.04
CA TYR A 4 44.55 25.51 50.81
C TYR A 4 43.32 24.59 51.05
N LEU A 5 43.38 23.26 51.25
CA LEU A 5 44.47 22.32 51.54
C LEU A 5 44.01 20.86 51.30
N SER A 6 44.96 20.03 50.84
CA SER A 6 45.13 18.57 50.95
C SER A 6 44.48 17.82 52.13
N LEU A 7 44.08 16.55 51.93
CA LEU A 7 44.43 15.42 52.81
C LEU A 7 44.05 14.04 52.20
N LEU A 8 45.08 13.20 51.96
CA LEU A 8 45.04 11.73 51.88
C LEU A 8 45.45 11.18 53.26
N PRO A 9 45.00 9.99 53.72
CA PRO A 9 45.92 8.83 53.70
C PRO A 9 45.29 7.40 53.70
N MET A 10 46.17 6.41 53.43
CA MET A 10 46.24 4.99 53.87
C MET A 10 45.07 4.02 53.57
N LEU A 11 45.22 3.00 52.72
CA LEU A 11 45.99 1.74 52.85
C LEU A 11 45.51 0.77 53.95
N THR A 12 44.78 -0.27 53.55
CA THR A 12 44.91 -1.62 54.15
C THR A 12 44.62 -2.68 53.09
N ILE A 13 45.68 -3.42 52.75
CA ILE A 13 45.68 -4.68 52.01
C ILE A 13 45.39 -5.79 53.01
N LEU A 14 44.44 -6.68 52.71
CA LEU A 14 44.34 -7.97 53.35
C LEU A 14 44.34 -9.07 52.29
N LEU A 15 45.49 -9.70 52.13
CA LEU A 15 45.68 -10.96 51.42
C LEU A 15 45.52 -12.10 52.43
N PHE A 16 44.63 -13.04 52.18
CA PHE A 16 44.79 -14.40 52.68
C PHE A 16 44.53 -15.40 51.55
N ILE A 17 45.41 -16.39 51.54
CA ILE A 17 45.77 -17.33 50.48
C ILE A 17 45.07 -18.68 50.77
N THR A 18 45.18 -19.61 49.80
CA THR A 18 44.96 -21.07 49.88
C THR A 18 43.51 -21.54 49.72
N ALA A 19 43.16 -22.64 49.04
CA ALA A 19 43.89 -23.61 48.22
C ALA A 19 42.83 -24.41 47.41
N CYS A 20 43.22 -24.96 46.26
CA CYS A 20 42.41 -25.93 45.52
C CYS A 20 42.16 -27.21 46.33
N GLN A 21 40.94 -27.74 46.29
CA GLN A 21 40.72 -29.18 46.20
C GLN A 21 39.47 -29.50 45.39
N LYS A 22 39.62 -30.49 44.52
CA LYS A 22 38.65 -31.03 43.56
C LYS A 22 38.14 -32.35 44.13
N GLN A 23 36.83 -32.57 44.17
CA GLN A 23 36.25 -33.92 44.33
C GLN A 23 34.85 -33.98 43.74
N ASP A 24 34.70 -34.86 42.75
CA ASP A 24 33.44 -35.28 42.11
C ASP A 24 32.77 -36.43 42.89
N LEU A 25 31.49 -36.67 42.56
CA LEU A 25 30.60 -37.82 42.83
C LEU A 25 29.70 -37.66 44.09
N GLN A 26 28.36 -37.80 44.09
CA GLN A 26 27.37 -38.56 43.29
C GLN A 26 25.95 -37.92 43.39
N PRO A 27 24.94 -38.35 42.58
CA PRO A 27 23.67 -37.66 42.43
C PRO A 27 22.68 -38.01 43.53
N ASN A 28 21.90 -37.03 43.99
CA ASN A 28 20.73 -37.30 44.80
C ASN A 28 19.51 -36.62 44.18
N GLU A 29 18.52 -37.44 43.86
CA GLU A 29 17.19 -37.04 43.44
C GLU A 29 16.55 -36.17 44.51
N SER A 30 16.15 -34.97 44.12
CA SER A 30 14.85 -34.35 44.43
C SER A 30 15.00 -32.86 44.13
N LEU A 31 14.21 -32.38 43.18
CA LEU A 31 13.50 -31.10 43.21
C LEU A 31 12.80 -30.94 41.86
N VAL A 32 11.57 -31.44 41.85
CA VAL A 32 10.53 -31.04 40.92
C VAL A 32 10.33 -29.52 41.01
N SER A 33 10.00 -28.91 39.86
CA SER A 33 9.43 -27.57 39.68
C SER A 33 10.41 -26.41 39.52
N SER A 34 10.63 -26.01 38.26
CA SER A 34 10.19 -24.68 37.79
C SER A 34 10.58 -24.39 36.33
N SER A 35 10.19 -25.26 35.39
CA SER A 35 10.07 -24.84 33.98
C SER A 35 8.74 -24.10 33.78
N LYS A 36 8.61 -22.89 34.36
CA LYS A 36 7.50 -21.99 34.03
C LYS A 36 7.73 -21.40 32.63
N GLN A 37 7.14 -22.08 31.66
CA GLN A 37 6.35 -21.51 30.56
C GLN A 37 6.82 -20.13 30.05
N LYS A 38 7.66 -20.14 29.02
CA LYS A 38 7.49 -19.16 27.94
C LYS A 38 6.16 -19.46 27.27
N LYS A 39 5.09 -18.83 27.75
CA LYS A 39 3.80 -18.80 27.07
C LYS A 39 4.05 -18.06 25.75
N SER A 40 4.14 -18.79 24.64
CA SER A 40 4.01 -18.15 23.34
C SER A 40 2.63 -17.49 23.33
N LEU A 41 2.60 -16.17 23.22
CA LEU A 41 1.40 -15.47 22.81
C LEU A 41 1.19 -15.91 21.36
N SER A 42 0.39 -16.94 21.14
CA SER A 42 -0.23 -17.11 19.84
C SER A 42 -1.06 -15.85 19.61
N LEU A 43 -0.63 -14.99 18.68
CA LEU A 43 -1.51 -13.97 18.12
C LEU A 43 -2.69 -14.73 17.56
N GLN A 44 -3.80 -14.75 18.31
CA GLN A 44 -5.04 -15.30 17.82
C GLN A 44 -5.47 -14.34 16.71
N GLU A 45 -5.50 -14.84 15.48
CA GLU A 45 -5.85 -14.04 14.30
C GLU A 45 -7.21 -13.37 14.57
N GLU A 46 -7.27 -12.05 14.40
CA GLU A 46 -8.48 -11.30 14.71
C GLU A 46 -9.59 -11.74 13.75
N LYS A 47 -10.82 -11.89 14.25
CA LYS A 47 -11.95 -12.22 13.38
C LYS A 47 -12.22 -11.07 12.42
N THR A 48 -12.59 -11.40 11.19
CA THR A 48 -12.82 -10.43 10.10
C THR A 48 -14.14 -10.67 9.39
N ASN A 49 -14.71 -9.61 8.82
CA ASN A 49 -15.79 -9.69 7.85
C ASN A 49 -15.33 -9.10 6.51
N THR A 50 -15.77 -9.70 5.41
CA THR A 50 -15.56 -9.16 4.06
C THR A 50 -16.86 -8.56 3.54
N PHE A 51 -16.80 -7.32 3.09
CA PHE A 51 -17.92 -6.60 2.48
C PHE A 51 -17.62 -6.38 1.00
N TYR A 52 -18.62 -6.62 0.15
CA TYR A 52 -18.46 -6.56 -1.30
C TYR A 52 -19.26 -5.41 -1.89
N GLY A 53 -18.73 -4.82 -2.96
CA GLY A 53 -19.49 -3.98 -3.88
C GLY A 53 -20.34 -4.81 -4.85
N PRO A 54 -21.14 -4.15 -5.71
CA PRO A 54 -21.86 -4.83 -6.79
C PRO A 54 -20.88 -5.44 -7.79
N GLN A 55 -21.34 -6.44 -8.53
CA GLN A 55 -20.56 -7.13 -9.54
C GLN A 55 -20.86 -6.61 -10.93
N VAL A 56 -19.81 -6.44 -11.73
CA VAL A 56 -19.88 -6.02 -13.14
C VAL A 56 -19.27 -7.09 -14.05
N HIS A 57 -19.59 -7.04 -15.34
CA HIS A 57 -18.96 -7.88 -16.35
C HIS A 57 -17.65 -7.25 -16.81
N ILE A 58 -16.56 -8.03 -16.79
CA ILE A 58 -15.24 -7.63 -17.26
C ILE A 58 -14.77 -8.76 -18.17
N GLY A 59 -14.49 -8.46 -19.44
CA GLY A 59 -14.23 -9.50 -20.44
C GLY A 59 -15.34 -10.57 -20.46
N ASP A 60 -14.93 -11.84 -20.53
CA ASP A 60 -15.85 -12.99 -20.43
C ASP A 60 -16.25 -13.33 -18.98
N GLY A 61 -15.69 -12.60 -18.01
CA GLY A 61 -15.84 -12.86 -16.59
C GLY A 61 -16.58 -11.76 -15.84
N LYS A 62 -16.25 -11.66 -14.55
CA LYS A 62 -16.86 -10.76 -13.57
C LYS A 62 -15.81 -10.13 -12.67
N GLY A 63 -16.05 -8.89 -12.28
CA GLY A 63 -15.26 -8.17 -11.28
C GLY A 63 -16.13 -7.50 -10.23
N ARG A 64 -15.61 -7.30 -9.02
CA ARG A 64 -16.22 -6.45 -7.98
C ARG A 64 -15.19 -5.95 -6.98
N SER A 65 -15.47 -4.81 -6.37
CA SER A 65 -14.70 -4.32 -5.24
C SER A 65 -15.02 -5.10 -3.96
N TRP A 66 -14.11 -5.07 -3.00
CA TRP A 66 -14.30 -5.63 -1.67
C TRP A 66 -13.41 -4.96 -0.63
N ILE A 67 -13.79 -5.08 0.65
CA ILE A 67 -12.96 -4.74 1.79
C ILE A 67 -13.11 -5.80 2.89
N ARG A 68 -11.99 -6.23 3.46
CA ARG A 68 -11.93 -7.07 4.65
C ARG A 68 -11.57 -6.23 5.86
N ILE A 69 -12.40 -6.30 6.89
CA ILE A 69 -12.29 -5.47 8.10
C ILE A 69 -12.35 -6.39 9.32
N THR A 70 -11.45 -6.16 10.27
CA THR A 70 -11.46 -6.85 11.56
C THR A 70 -12.70 -6.48 12.38
N HIS A 71 -13.05 -7.30 13.37
CA HIS A 71 -14.18 -7.03 14.25
C HIS A 71 -14.00 -5.76 15.11
N THR A 72 -12.76 -5.30 15.31
CA THR A 72 -12.46 -4.01 15.94
C THR A 72 -12.55 -2.81 14.98
N GLY A 73 -12.83 -3.05 13.70
CA GLY A 73 -13.06 -1.99 12.71
C GLY A 73 -11.81 -1.54 11.95
N LYS A 74 -10.67 -2.24 12.08
CA LYS A 74 -9.47 -1.97 11.29
C LYS A 74 -9.58 -2.65 9.92
N PRO A 75 -9.40 -1.95 8.80
CA PRO A 75 -9.31 -2.60 7.50
C PRO A 75 -8.01 -3.41 7.42
N GLU A 76 -8.12 -4.66 6.95
CA GLU A 76 -6.96 -5.50 6.64
C GLU A 76 -6.53 -5.32 5.20
N GLU A 77 -7.52 -5.28 4.29
CA GLU A 77 -7.29 -5.31 2.86
C GLU A 77 -8.51 -4.76 2.10
N ILE A 78 -8.28 -3.96 1.06
CA ILE A 78 -9.30 -3.46 0.14
C ILE A 78 -8.85 -3.74 -1.29
N GLY A 79 -9.74 -4.08 -2.21
CA GLY A 79 -9.31 -4.30 -3.58
C GLY A 79 -10.42 -4.67 -4.52
N ILE A 80 -10.00 -5.20 -5.67
CA ILE A 80 -10.85 -5.78 -6.70
C ILE A 80 -10.59 -7.29 -6.71
N GLU A 81 -11.66 -8.08 -6.83
CA GLU A 81 -11.57 -9.47 -7.23
C GLU A 81 -12.13 -9.61 -8.65
N MET A 82 -11.43 -10.37 -9.50
CA MET A 82 -11.84 -10.68 -10.87
C MET A 82 -11.79 -12.19 -11.09
N THR A 83 -12.81 -12.77 -11.70
CA THR A 83 -12.78 -14.20 -12.09
C THR A 83 -11.65 -14.47 -13.07
N ALA A 84 -11.14 -15.71 -13.13
CA ALA A 84 -10.12 -16.10 -14.11
C ALA A 84 -10.49 -15.71 -15.56
N ASP A 85 -11.76 -15.88 -15.94
CA ASP A 85 -12.25 -15.55 -17.28
C ASP A 85 -12.34 -14.04 -17.55
N ALA A 86 -12.17 -13.18 -16.54
CA ALA A 86 -12.23 -11.74 -16.73
C ALA A 86 -11.06 -11.18 -17.53
N LEU A 87 -9.99 -11.96 -17.71
CA LEU A 87 -8.83 -11.61 -18.52
C LEU A 87 -8.96 -12.10 -19.99
N ASN A 88 -10.10 -12.69 -20.34
CA ASN A 88 -10.43 -13.19 -21.69
C ASN A 88 -11.52 -12.31 -22.30
N GLY A 89 -11.66 -12.33 -23.63
CA GLY A 89 -12.74 -11.60 -24.32
C GLY A 89 -12.70 -10.08 -24.13
N LEU A 90 -11.53 -9.52 -23.78
CA LEU A 90 -11.35 -8.08 -23.61
C LEU A 90 -11.42 -7.37 -24.98
N ALA A 91 -12.05 -6.20 -25.00
CA ALA A 91 -12.13 -5.37 -26.20
C ALA A 91 -10.72 -4.91 -26.63
N MET A 92 -10.47 -4.87 -27.94
CA MET A 92 -9.16 -4.46 -28.48
C MET A 92 -9.17 -3.04 -29.05
N ASP A 93 -10.33 -2.54 -29.49
CA ASP A 93 -10.43 -1.28 -30.23
C ASP A 93 -11.03 -0.13 -29.39
N ASP A 94 -11.52 -0.42 -28.17
CA ASP A 94 -12.18 0.55 -27.29
C ASP A 94 -11.47 0.68 -25.95
N HIS A 95 -11.34 1.92 -25.46
CA HIS A 95 -11.07 2.15 -24.04
C HIS A 95 -12.29 1.73 -23.24
N VAL A 96 -12.10 0.79 -22.32
CA VAL A 96 -13.17 0.32 -21.44
C VAL A 96 -12.86 0.72 -20.02
N THR A 97 -13.83 1.37 -19.38
CA THR A 97 -13.80 1.72 -17.97
C THR A 97 -14.91 0.98 -17.25
N TRP A 98 -14.59 0.37 -16.11
CA TRP A 98 -15.56 -0.23 -15.21
C TRP A 98 -15.59 0.53 -13.88
N ASP A 99 -16.76 1.04 -13.54
CA ASP A 99 -17.04 1.58 -12.22
C ASP A 99 -17.33 0.47 -11.22
N LEU A 100 -16.57 0.45 -10.13
CA LEU A 100 -16.67 -0.55 -9.07
C LEU A 100 -16.97 0.17 -7.75
N PRO A 101 -18.26 0.44 -7.45
CA PRO A 101 -18.66 1.10 -6.22
C PRO A 101 -18.14 0.36 -4.99
N LEU A 102 -17.61 1.11 -4.02
CA LEU A 102 -17.19 0.56 -2.74
C LEU A 102 -18.39 0.34 -1.81
N HIS A 103 -18.32 -0.73 -1.00
CA HIS A 103 -19.29 -0.91 0.09
C HIS A 103 -19.15 0.24 1.11
N GLN A 104 -20.26 0.69 1.72
CA GLN A 104 -20.27 1.81 2.67
C GLN A 104 -19.31 1.64 3.85
N LYS A 105 -19.03 0.39 4.25
CA LYS A 105 -18.02 0.08 5.28
C LYS A 105 -16.60 0.47 4.89
N ALA A 106 -16.24 0.41 3.60
CA ALA A 106 -14.96 0.90 3.11
C ALA A 106 -14.88 2.43 3.27
N LYS A 107 -15.84 3.16 2.67
CA LYS A 107 -15.93 4.63 2.72
C LYS A 107 -15.91 5.19 4.14
N ALA A 108 -16.47 4.44 5.10
CA ALA A 108 -16.48 4.81 6.50
C ALA A 108 -15.07 4.83 7.14
N VAL A 109 -14.18 3.91 6.77
CA VAL A 109 -12.89 3.69 7.45
C VAL A 109 -11.67 4.08 6.62
N THR A 110 -11.78 4.12 5.30
CA THR A 110 -10.73 4.55 4.36
C THR A 110 -11.06 5.93 3.78
N PRO A 111 -10.11 6.60 3.10
CA PRO A 111 -10.40 7.82 2.32
C PRO A 111 -11.07 7.52 0.96
N PHE A 112 -11.17 6.27 0.55
CA PHE A 112 -11.61 5.93 -0.81
C PHE A 112 -13.13 6.08 -0.98
N ASP A 113 -13.54 6.63 -2.11
CA ASP A 113 -14.93 6.82 -2.50
C ASP A 113 -15.43 5.67 -3.40
N HIS A 114 -14.68 5.36 -4.46
CA HIS A 114 -14.96 4.33 -5.45
C HIS A 114 -13.68 3.81 -6.10
N ILE A 115 -13.82 2.76 -6.93
CA ILE A 115 -12.74 2.23 -7.77
C ILE A 115 -13.17 2.35 -9.23
N ASN A 116 -12.23 2.75 -10.10
CA ASN A 116 -12.36 2.56 -11.54
C ASN A 116 -11.30 1.58 -12.02
N VAL A 117 -11.65 0.76 -13.01
CA VAL A 117 -10.69 -0.08 -13.71
C VAL A 117 -10.71 0.27 -15.19
N ASN A 118 -9.57 0.68 -15.71
CA ASN A 118 -9.40 0.97 -17.13
C ASN A 118 -8.67 -0.19 -17.79
N TRP A 119 -9.09 -0.53 -19.01
CA TRP A 119 -8.37 -1.47 -19.88
C TRP A 119 -7.71 -0.72 -21.03
N ASN A 120 -6.38 -0.88 -21.14
CA ASN A 120 -5.56 -0.26 -22.18
C ASN A 120 -4.97 -1.36 -23.09
N PRO A 121 -5.69 -1.78 -24.16
CA PRO A 121 -5.28 -2.92 -25.01
C PRO A 121 -3.98 -2.69 -25.78
N HIS A 122 -3.58 -1.43 -25.96
CA HIS A 122 -2.36 -1.03 -26.66
C HIS A 122 -1.39 -0.25 -25.78
N GLY A 123 -1.66 -0.20 -24.47
CA GLY A 123 -0.97 0.71 -23.56
C GLY A 123 -1.36 2.17 -23.78
N HIS A 124 -0.59 3.09 -23.21
CA HIS A 124 -0.77 4.53 -23.38
C HIS A 124 0.57 5.29 -23.22
N PRO A 125 0.64 6.58 -23.58
CA PRO A 125 1.82 7.40 -23.35
C PRO A 125 2.21 7.53 -21.86
N PRO A 126 3.52 7.66 -21.52
CA PRO A 126 4.66 7.64 -22.43
C PRO A 126 4.94 6.22 -22.96
N GLU A 127 4.91 6.03 -24.28
CA GLU A 127 4.97 4.71 -24.93
C GLU A 127 6.27 3.93 -24.62
N ILE A 128 7.36 4.67 -24.36
CA ILE A 128 8.64 4.10 -23.94
C ILE A 128 8.55 3.33 -22.61
N PHE A 129 7.53 3.62 -21.80
CA PHE A 129 7.28 2.97 -20.51
C PHE A 129 6.02 2.09 -20.53
N PHE A 130 4.90 2.58 -21.08
CA PHE A 130 3.57 1.97 -20.87
C PHE A 130 2.92 1.45 -22.15
N SER A 131 3.70 0.84 -23.05
CA SER A 131 3.21 0.25 -24.31
C SER A 131 2.66 -1.18 -24.22
N ALA A 132 2.85 -1.87 -23.10
CA ALA A 132 2.31 -3.22 -22.91
C ALA A 132 0.81 -3.15 -22.58
N PRO A 133 -0.04 -4.08 -23.05
CA PRO A 133 -1.45 -4.14 -22.66
C PRO A 133 -1.60 -4.31 -21.15
N HIS A 134 -2.41 -3.47 -20.51
CA HIS A 134 -2.48 -3.41 -19.05
C HIS A 134 -3.81 -2.86 -18.55
N PHE A 135 -4.02 -3.02 -17.24
CA PHE A 135 -5.13 -2.43 -16.51
C PHE A 135 -4.64 -1.39 -15.51
N ASP A 136 -5.43 -0.34 -15.35
CA ASP A 136 -5.22 0.71 -14.34
C ASP A 136 -6.31 0.59 -13.29
N PHE A 137 -5.93 0.41 -12.02
CA PHE A 137 -6.85 0.22 -10.92
C PHE A 137 -6.90 1.48 -10.05
N HIS A 138 -7.71 2.45 -10.44
CA HIS A 138 -7.81 3.73 -9.74
C HIS A 138 -8.64 3.60 -8.46
N PHE A 139 -8.02 3.87 -7.31
CA PHE A 139 -8.72 4.04 -6.03
C PHE A 139 -8.86 5.53 -5.75
N TYR A 140 -10.02 6.08 -6.09
CA TYR A 140 -10.30 7.51 -5.93
C TYR A 140 -10.66 7.88 -4.50
N MET A 141 -10.15 9.01 -4.04
CA MET A 141 -10.46 9.67 -2.76
C MET A 141 -11.40 10.88 -2.93
N ILE A 142 -11.70 11.24 -4.18
CA ILE A 142 -12.70 12.26 -4.55
C ILE A 142 -14.02 11.61 -4.97
N SER A 143 -15.11 12.38 -4.97
CA SER A 143 -16.39 11.87 -5.46
C SER A 143 -16.36 11.63 -6.97
N GLU A 144 -17.23 10.75 -7.45
CA GLU A 144 -17.44 10.52 -8.90
C GLU A 144 -17.82 11.82 -9.63
N GLU A 145 -18.60 12.69 -9.00
CA GLU A 145 -18.95 14.00 -9.57
C GLU A 145 -17.73 14.93 -9.71
N GLU A 146 -16.89 15.00 -8.67
CA GLU A 146 -15.65 15.78 -8.73
C GLU A 146 -14.71 15.21 -9.79
N ARG A 147 -14.58 13.88 -9.87
CA ARG A 147 -13.81 13.17 -10.90
C ARG A 147 -14.28 13.56 -12.30
N MET A 148 -15.55 13.36 -12.62
CA MET A 148 -16.14 13.68 -13.92
C MET A 148 -16.06 15.16 -14.30
N SER A 149 -15.89 16.05 -13.31
CA SER A 149 -15.73 17.49 -13.56
C SER A 149 -14.31 17.90 -13.97
N ILE A 150 -13.31 17.00 -13.85
CA ILE A 150 -11.92 17.28 -14.24
C ILE A 150 -11.86 17.40 -15.77
N PRO A 151 -11.55 18.59 -16.32
CA PRO A 151 -11.58 18.83 -17.76
C PRO A 151 -10.37 18.19 -18.43
N ALA A 152 -10.42 18.05 -19.76
CA ALA A 152 -9.22 17.78 -20.54
C ALA A 152 -8.17 18.90 -20.36
N TRP A 153 -6.91 18.52 -20.46
CA TRP A 153 -5.82 19.50 -20.45
C TRP A 153 -5.91 20.42 -21.68
N SER A 154 -5.67 21.70 -21.45
CA SER A 154 -5.54 22.75 -22.46
C SER A 154 -4.72 23.89 -21.85
N PRO A 155 -4.22 24.86 -22.65
CA PRO A 155 -3.58 26.06 -22.10
C PRO A 155 -4.44 26.83 -21.09
N ALA A 156 -5.78 26.73 -21.16
CA ALA A 156 -6.69 27.37 -20.22
C ALA A 156 -6.84 26.62 -18.88
N THR A 157 -6.62 25.30 -18.88
CA THR A 157 -6.74 24.43 -17.70
C THR A 157 -5.38 24.03 -17.13
N ASP A 158 -4.28 24.40 -17.78
CA ASP A 158 -2.90 24.05 -17.41
C ASP A 158 -2.56 24.37 -15.95
N ALA A 159 -2.98 25.55 -15.47
CA ALA A 159 -2.73 25.97 -14.10
C ALA A 159 -3.37 25.04 -13.05
N LEU A 160 -4.48 24.36 -13.38
CA LEU A 160 -5.16 23.43 -12.47
C LEU A 160 -4.43 22.08 -12.40
N PHE A 161 -3.94 21.58 -13.53
CA PHE A 161 -3.14 20.35 -13.59
C PHE A 161 -1.74 20.50 -12.97
N ASN A 162 -1.17 21.70 -13.07
CA ASN A 162 0.16 22.01 -12.54
C ASN A 162 0.13 22.71 -11.16
N ASN A 163 -1.05 22.85 -10.57
CA ASN A 163 -1.18 23.19 -9.15
C ASN A 163 -1.03 21.92 -8.32
N TYR A 164 0.20 21.64 -7.86
CA TYR A 164 0.52 20.43 -7.09
C TYR A 164 0.18 20.59 -5.60
N PRO A 165 -0.04 19.48 -4.86
CA PRO A 165 -0.24 19.54 -3.42
C PRO A 165 0.95 20.19 -2.68
N PRO A 166 0.72 20.85 -1.53
CA PRO A 166 1.80 21.40 -0.71
C PRO A 166 2.83 20.34 -0.30
N PRO A 167 4.08 20.74 -0.01
CA PRO A 167 5.11 19.80 0.43
C PRO A 167 4.66 18.90 1.59
N GLY A 168 4.90 17.60 1.46
CA GLY A 168 4.52 16.58 2.44
C GLY A 168 3.22 15.85 2.15
N TYR A 169 2.34 16.37 1.28
CA TYR A 169 1.10 15.68 0.86
C TYR A 169 1.29 14.69 -0.29
N MET A 170 2.48 14.65 -0.89
CA MET A 170 2.92 13.62 -1.83
C MET A 170 4.19 12.94 -1.30
N PRO A 171 4.46 11.66 -1.62
CA PRO A 171 5.73 11.04 -1.32
C PRO A 171 6.87 11.74 -2.08
N VAL A 172 8.04 11.83 -1.43
CA VAL A 172 9.18 12.62 -1.93
C VAL A 172 9.84 12.06 -3.18
N ASP A 173 9.63 10.78 -3.47
CA ASP A 173 10.22 10.05 -4.60
C ASP A 173 9.30 9.98 -5.81
N TYR A 174 8.06 10.48 -5.71
CA TYR A 174 7.16 10.58 -6.86
C TYR A 174 7.36 11.92 -7.57
N SER A 175 7.32 11.90 -8.90
CA SER A 175 7.49 13.09 -9.72
C SER A 175 6.58 13.10 -10.94
N THR A 176 6.27 14.31 -11.41
CA THR A 176 5.55 14.55 -12.67
C THR A 176 6.16 15.77 -13.36
N PRO A 177 6.29 15.79 -14.70
CA PRO A 177 6.75 16.97 -15.42
C PRO A 177 5.66 18.07 -15.44
N PRO A 178 6.05 19.36 -15.49
CA PRO A 178 5.09 20.44 -15.73
C PRO A 178 4.50 20.37 -17.14
N GLY A 179 3.36 21.02 -17.35
CA GLY A 179 2.68 21.11 -18.65
C GLY A 179 1.67 19.98 -18.89
N PRO A 180 1.48 19.53 -20.15
CA PRO A 180 0.44 18.56 -20.50
C PRO A 180 0.73 17.13 -20.06
N ASP A 181 2.00 16.71 -20.03
CA ASP A 181 2.39 15.30 -19.85
C ASP A 181 1.83 14.69 -18.55
N GLY A 182 1.13 13.55 -18.67
CA GLY A 182 0.49 12.87 -17.53
C GLY A 182 -0.82 13.52 -17.06
N SER A 183 -1.36 14.51 -17.77
CA SER A 183 -2.65 15.13 -17.48
C SER A 183 -3.75 14.40 -18.22
N GLU A 184 -4.64 13.72 -17.49
CA GLU A 184 -5.77 13.00 -18.08
C GLU A 184 -7.11 13.60 -17.65
N PRO A 185 -8.05 13.81 -18.59
CA PRO A 185 -9.41 14.22 -18.25
C PRO A 185 -10.05 13.19 -17.33
N GLU A 186 -10.92 13.66 -16.45
CA GLU A 186 -11.64 12.83 -15.50
C GLU A 186 -10.74 11.99 -14.56
N MET A 187 -9.47 12.34 -14.41
CA MET A 187 -8.52 11.69 -13.48
C MET A 187 -7.66 12.73 -12.77
N GLY A 188 -6.87 13.49 -13.54
CA GLY A 188 -5.89 14.45 -13.02
C GLY A 188 -4.48 14.22 -13.57
N LYS A 189 -3.50 14.73 -12.84
CA LYS A 189 -2.07 14.67 -13.14
C LYS A 189 -1.44 13.43 -12.50
N HIS A 190 -0.84 12.57 -13.31
CA HIS A 190 -0.21 11.32 -12.90
C HIS A 190 1.26 11.54 -12.48
N TRP A 191 1.66 10.87 -11.41
CA TRP A 191 2.99 10.94 -10.80
C TRP A 191 3.63 9.56 -10.77
N LEU A 192 4.88 9.48 -11.22
CA LEU A 192 5.61 8.23 -11.30
C LEU A 192 6.67 8.13 -10.20
N PRO A 193 6.92 6.92 -9.66
CA PRO A 193 8.13 6.64 -8.89
C PRO A 193 9.36 6.71 -9.81
N PRO A 194 10.61 6.72 -9.30
CA PRO A 194 11.78 6.92 -10.14
C PRO A 194 12.14 5.63 -10.91
N PRO A 195 12.56 5.71 -12.19
CA PRO A 195 13.20 4.58 -12.86
C PRO A 195 14.47 4.11 -12.09
N PRO A 196 14.83 2.82 -12.16
CA PRO A 196 14.20 1.75 -12.94
C PRO A 196 13.11 0.99 -12.16
N THR A 197 12.52 1.56 -11.10
CA THR A 197 11.62 0.82 -10.18
C THR A 197 10.42 0.15 -10.86
N PHE A 198 9.99 0.67 -12.01
CA PHE A 198 8.90 0.16 -12.83
C PHE A 198 9.37 -0.39 -14.19
N LEU A 199 10.67 -0.56 -14.42
CA LEU A 199 11.25 -1.03 -15.68
C LEU A 199 11.88 -2.43 -15.54
N PRO A 200 11.64 -3.37 -16.46
CA PRO A 200 10.63 -3.30 -17.53
C PRO A 200 9.20 -3.28 -16.97
N PHE A 201 8.28 -2.65 -17.71
CA PHE A 201 6.91 -2.46 -17.24
C PHE A 201 6.17 -3.79 -17.11
N THR A 202 5.79 -4.09 -15.87
CA THR A 202 4.97 -5.24 -15.49
C THR A 202 3.90 -4.85 -14.48
N LYS A 203 4.30 -4.01 -13.52
CA LYS A 203 3.43 -3.37 -12.55
C LYS A 203 4.10 -2.11 -12.01
N VAL A 204 3.31 -1.10 -11.68
CA VAL A 204 3.77 0.13 -11.02
C VAL A 204 2.65 0.66 -10.12
N MET A 205 3.03 1.36 -9.05
CA MET A 205 2.11 2.19 -8.29
C MET A 205 2.28 3.62 -8.78
N ILE A 206 1.19 4.22 -9.28
CA ILE A 206 1.08 5.62 -9.66
C ILE A 206 0.21 6.35 -8.65
N LEU A 207 0.45 7.65 -8.53
CA LEU A 207 -0.35 8.56 -7.70
C LEU A 207 -0.89 9.69 -8.56
N GLY A 208 -2.07 10.19 -8.20
CA GLY A 208 -2.77 11.19 -8.99
C GLY A 208 -3.14 12.43 -8.21
N THR A 209 -2.96 13.60 -8.81
CA THR A 209 -3.31 14.88 -8.18
C THR A 209 -4.16 15.74 -9.10
N TYR A 210 -4.98 16.62 -8.55
CA TYR A 210 -5.59 17.69 -9.33
C TYR A 210 -5.81 18.92 -8.45
N ASN A 211 -5.46 20.10 -8.95
CA ASN A 211 -5.73 21.38 -8.32
C ASN A 211 -5.39 21.44 -6.81
N GLY A 212 -4.17 21.01 -6.47
CA GLY A 212 -3.63 21.06 -5.11
C GLY A 212 -4.03 19.88 -4.22
N LYS A 213 -4.80 18.91 -4.72
CA LYS A 213 -5.27 17.74 -3.96
C LYS A 213 -4.65 16.44 -4.44
N PHE A 214 -4.54 15.49 -3.51
CA PHE A 214 -4.15 14.11 -3.80
C PHE A 214 -5.43 13.29 -4.03
N ASN A 215 -5.68 12.90 -5.28
CA ASN A 215 -6.98 12.40 -5.73
C ASN A 215 -7.08 10.88 -5.72
N PHE A 216 -6.02 10.17 -6.12
CA PHE A 216 -6.10 8.73 -6.30
C PHE A 216 -4.75 8.04 -6.16
N ILE A 217 -4.80 6.73 -5.91
CA ILE A 217 -3.67 5.82 -6.08
C ILE A 217 -4.04 4.76 -7.09
N GLU A 218 -3.07 4.27 -7.84
CA GLU A 218 -3.30 3.50 -9.04
C GLU A 218 -2.23 2.43 -9.24
N PRO A 219 -2.50 1.17 -8.88
CA PRO A 219 -1.78 0.05 -9.45
C PRO A 219 -2.06 0.00 -10.96
N MET A 220 -1.01 0.12 -11.79
CA MET A 220 -1.07 -0.34 -13.18
C MET A 220 -0.44 -1.73 -13.26
N ILE A 221 -1.08 -2.68 -13.95
CA ILE A 221 -0.60 -4.06 -14.04
C ILE A 221 -0.83 -4.61 -15.44
N THR A 222 0.23 -5.14 -16.06
CA THR A 222 0.13 -5.73 -17.39
C THR A 222 -0.72 -6.99 -17.38
N LEU A 223 -1.44 -7.21 -18.48
CA LEU A 223 -2.24 -8.42 -18.69
C LEU A 223 -1.38 -9.68 -18.51
N ASN A 224 -0.18 -9.67 -19.09
CA ASN A 224 0.79 -10.77 -18.99
C ASN A 224 1.17 -11.07 -17.52
N TYR A 225 1.33 -10.04 -16.68
CA TYR A 225 1.64 -10.25 -15.26
C TYR A 225 0.48 -10.93 -14.54
N LEU A 226 -0.75 -10.47 -14.74
CA LEU A 226 -1.94 -11.09 -14.15
C LEU A 226 -2.11 -12.55 -14.60
N GLN A 227 -1.94 -12.83 -15.90
CA GLN A 227 -2.02 -14.17 -16.47
C GLN A 227 -0.94 -15.12 -15.95
N SER A 228 0.23 -14.61 -15.57
CA SER A 228 1.30 -15.41 -14.94
C SER A 228 0.91 -15.97 -13.58
N LYS A 229 -0.11 -15.38 -12.91
CA LYS A 229 -0.56 -15.74 -11.56
C LYS A 229 0.55 -15.67 -10.51
N THR A 230 1.57 -14.85 -10.77
CA THR A 230 2.65 -14.61 -9.83
C THR A 230 2.15 -13.72 -8.69
N ASN A 231 2.27 -14.20 -7.46
CA ASN A 231 1.93 -13.41 -6.28
C ASN A 231 3.00 -12.35 -6.00
N SER A 232 2.56 -11.17 -5.57
CA SER A 232 3.41 -10.05 -5.16
C SER A 232 2.76 -9.28 -4.03
N SER A 233 3.59 -8.80 -3.10
CA SER A 233 3.22 -7.88 -2.04
C SER A 233 4.38 -6.91 -1.87
N GLN A 234 4.14 -5.62 -2.14
CA GLN A 234 5.20 -4.61 -2.16
C GLN A 234 4.73 -3.35 -1.44
N PRO A 235 5.53 -2.79 -0.52
CA PRO A 235 5.26 -1.47 0.03
C PRO A 235 5.40 -0.41 -1.06
N TYR A 236 4.73 0.73 -0.88
CA TYR A 236 4.92 1.92 -1.71
C TYR A 236 5.07 3.16 -0.85
N SER A 237 5.86 4.13 -1.33
CA SER A 237 6.17 5.35 -0.61
C SER A 237 4.91 6.14 -0.25
N GLN A 238 4.90 6.72 0.94
CA GLN A 238 3.74 7.38 1.53
C GLN A 238 4.01 8.89 1.71
N PRO A 239 2.98 9.74 1.62
CA PRO A 239 3.07 11.12 2.09
C PRO A 239 3.44 11.20 3.57
N ALA A 240 3.99 12.35 3.97
CA ALA A 240 4.20 12.68 5.38
C ALA A 240 2.94 13.27 6.03
N LEU A 241 2.08 13.90 5.23
CA LEU A 241 0.84 14.56 5.62
C LEU A 241 -0.33 14.02 4.80
N PHE A 242 -1.51 13.99 5.42
CA PHE A 242 -2.72 13.42 4.81
C PHE A 242 -3.88 14.39 5.00
N GLU A 243 -4.68 14.56 3.94
CA GLU A 243 -5.85 15.45 3.96
C GLU A 243 -6.97 14.89 4.84
N HIS A 244 -7.26 13.59 4.72
CA HIS A 244 -8.31 12.94 5.52
C HIS A 244 -7.75 12.30 6.79
N THR A 245 -7.66 13.07 7.87
CA THR A 245 -7.28 12.55 9.19
C THR A 245 -8.38 11.66 9.80
N GLY A 246 -7.99 10.75 10.70
CA GLY A 246 -8.85 9.73 11.31
C GLY A 246 -9.17 8.56 10.39
N LYS A 247 -8.52 8.46 9.22
CA LYS A 247 -8.77 7.41 8.21
C LYS A 247 -7.60 6.45 8.13
N TYR A 248 -7.89 5.22 7.71
CA TYR A 248 -6.88 4.20 7.44
C TYR A 248 -6.39 4.32 5.99
N TYR A 249 -5.09 4.52 5.83
CA TYR A 249 -4.40 4.55 4.54
C TYR A 249 -3.59 3.26 4.34
N PRO A 250 -3.70 2.59 3.18
CA PRO A 250 -2.93 1.38 2.92
C PRO A 250 -1.48 1.73 2.59
N THR A 251 -0.55 0.83 2.85
CA THR A 251 0.89 1.04 2.61
C THR A 251 1.53 -0.03 1.73
N ILE A 252 0.76 -1.06 1.38
CA ILE A 252 1.21 -2.23 0.61
C ILE A 252 0.24 -2.45 -0.55
N MET A 253 0.79 -2.69 -1.74
CA MET A 253 0.06 -3.20 -2.91
C MET A 253 0.26 -4.71 -3.00
N ASN A 254 -0.84 -5.45 -3.19
CA ASN A 254 -0.80 -6.90 -3.41
C ASN A 254 -1.43 -7.26 -4.75
N ILE A 255 -0.86 -8.30 -5.35
CA ILE A 255 -1.37 -8.94 -6.56
C ILE A 255 -1.27 -10.43 -6.31
N TYR A 256 -2.38 -11.16 -6.42
CA TYR A 256 -2.34 -12.60 -6.20
C TYR A 256 -3.47 -13.31 -6.93
N TYR A 257 -3.30 -14.62 -7.12
CA TYR A 257 -4.33 -15.49 -7.67
C TYR A 257 -4.70 -16.55 -6.65
N GLU A 258 -5.99 -16.65 -6.32
CA GLU A 258 -6.49 -17.63 -5.36
C GLU A 258 -7.93 -18.02 -5.70
N ASN A 259 -8.29 -19.29 -5.51
CA ASN A 259 -9.66 -19.79 -5.64
C ASN A 259 -10.33 -19.42 -6.98
N GLY A 260 -9.57 -19.43 -8.07
CA GLY A 260 -10.09 -19.12 -9.41
C GLY A 260 -10.24 -17.62 -9.72
N LYS A 261 -9.65 -16.74 -8.90
CA LYS A 261 -9.77 -15.29 -9.05
C LYS A 261 -8.41 -14.59 -8.99
N HIS A 262 -8.30 -13.52 -9.76
CA HIS A 262 -7.23 -12.53 -9.64
C HIS A 262 -7.63 -11.45 -8.64
N TYR A 263 -6.69 -11.04 -7.80
CA TYR A 263 -6.85 -9.97 -6.84
C TYR A 263 -5.81 -8.90 -7.06
N VAL A 264 -6.26 -7.65 -7.06
CA VAL A 264 -5.42 -6.45 -6.99
C VAL A 264 -5.93 -5.65 -5.80
N SER A 265 -5.09 -5.52 -4.78
CA SER A 265 -5.53 -5.02 -3.48
C SER A 265 -4.48 -4.16 -2.80
N LEU A 266 -4.91 -3.49 -1.76
CA LEU A 266 -4.13 -2.62 -0.91
C LEU A 266 -4.30 -3.05 0.55
N SER A 267 -3.20 -3.16 1.29
CA SER A 267 -3.18 -3.63 2.68
C SER A 267 -2.15 -2.86 3.51
N GLY A 268 -1.83 -3.35 4.72
CA GLY A 268 -0.87 -2.70 5.61
C GLY A 268 -1.38 -1.38 6.15
N PHE A 269 -2.68 -1.29 6.44
CA PHE A 269 -3.34 -0.04 6.81
C PHE A 269 -2.80 0.59 8.09
N VAL A 270 -2.55 1.89 8.01
CA VAL A 270 -2.14 2.75 9.13
C VAL A 270 -3.12 3.92 9.25
N ILE A 271 -3.51 4.25 10.48
CA ILE A 271 -4.35 5.42 10.75
C ILE A 271 -3.51 6.70 10.58
N ARG A 272 -4.07 7.69 9.89
CA ARG A 272 -3.48 9.01 9.64
C ARG A 272 -4.37 10.11 10.18
#